data_AF-A0AAW3WYI4-F1
#
_entry.id   AF-A0AAW3WYI4-F1
#
_cell.length_a   1.000
_cell.length_b   1.000
_cell.length_c   1.000
_cell.angle_alpha   90.00
_cell.angle_beta   90.00
_cell.angle_gamma   90.00
#
_symmetry.space_group_name_H-M   'P 1'
#
loop_
_entity.id
_entity.type
_entity.pdbx_description
1 polymer ?
#
loop_
_entity_poly.entity_id
_entity_poly.type
_entity_poly.pdbx_seq_one_letter_code
_entity_poly.pdbx_strand_id
1 'polypeptide(L)' 'MKKSVSTKKQSRKQYTPEVRQETLKLAERIGVAAAARELSLYELQIYTWRQQ' A
#
# COMPACT_ATOMS: atom_id res chain seq x y z
N MET A 1 14.49 26.27 2.18
CA MET A 1 15.06 24.91 2.03
C MET A 1 14.52 24.02 3.16
N LYS A 2 13.50 23.18 2.92
CA LYS A 2 13.03 22.22 3.94
C LYS A 2 13.65 20.85 3.66
N LYS A 3 14.44 20.39 4.63
CA LYS A 3 15.22 19.15 4.60
C LYS A 3 14.27 17.96 4.75
N SER A 4 14.12 17.17 3.68
CA SER A 4 13.35 15.93 3.70
C SER A 4 14.10 14.89 4.53
N VAL A 5 13.56 14.59 5.71
CA VAL A 5 14.13 13.63 6.65
C VAL A 5 13.97 12.22 6.07
N SER A 6 15.04 11.70 5.46
CA SER A 6 15.15 10.30 5.05
C SER A 6 15.34 9.42 6.29
N THR A 7 14.27 9.12 7.01
CA THR A 7 14.26 8.08 8.04
C THR A 7 14.25 6.69 7.41
N LYS A 8 15.42 6.24 6.96
CA LYS A 8 15.71 4.81 6.77
C LYS A 8 15.67 4.13 8.15
N LYS A 9 14.51 3.58 8.55
CA LYS A 9 14.39 2.74 9.76
C LYS A 9 13.67 1.44 9.44
N GLN A 10 14.48 0.38 9.30
CA GLN A 10 14.15 -1.03 9.12
C GLN A 10 13.40 -1.38 7.85
N SER A 11 13.97 -2.33 7.12
CA SER A 11 13.41 -3.13 6.04
C SER A 11 12.15 -3.90 6.47
N ARG A 12 11.10 -3.20 6.92
CA ARG A 12 9.72 -3.71 6.85
C ARG A 12 9.40 -3.76 5.37
N LYS A 13 8.90 -4.90 4.85
CA LYS A 13 8.49 -5.08 3.45
C LYS A 13 7.94 -3.76 2.87
N GLN A 14 8.79 -3.00 2.19
CA GLN A 14 8.40 -1.70 1.67
C GLN A 14 7.64 -2.01 0.40
N TYR A 15 6.32 -1.94 0.46
CA TYR A 15 5.51 -1.94 -0.74
C TYR A 15 5.85 -0.68 -1.52
N THR A 16 6.40 -0.90 -2.72
CA THR A 16 6.75 0.18 -3.64
C THR A 16 5.48 0.96 -3.99
N PRO A 17 5.60 2.27 -4.29
CA PRO A 17 4.43 3.09 -4.60
C PRO A 17 3.61 2.54 -5.76
N GLU A 18 4.24 1.84 -6.71
CA GLU A 18 3.55 1.18 -7.83
C GLU A 18 2.62 0.06 -7.33
N VAL A 19 3.08 -0.78 -6.40
CA VAL A 19 2.24 -1.86 -5.83
C VAL A 19 1.03 -1.28 -5.11
N ARG A 20 1.17 -0.14 -4.43
CA ARG A 20 0.05 0.54 -3.78
C ARG A 20 -0.99 1.02 -4.79
N GLN A 21 -0.54 1.65 -5.88
CA GLN A 21 -1.43 2.14 -6.94
C GLN A 21 -2.16 1.00 -7.64
N GLU A 22 -1.44 -0.08 -7.99
CA GLU A 22 -2.06 -1.28 -8.57
C GLU A 22 -3.08 -1.88 -7.61
N THR A 23 -2.74 -2.00 -6.32
CA THR A 23 -3.67 -2.50 -5.29
C THR A 23 -4.91 -1.64 -5.17
N LEU A 24 -4.78 -0.31 -5.17
CA LEU A 24 -5.92 0.61 -5.07
C LEU A 24 -6.82 0.53 -6.31
N LYS A 25 -6.23 0.49 -7.50
CA LYS A 25 -6.95 0.33 -8.78
C LYS A 25 -7.68 -1.01 -8.87
N LEU A 26 -7.06 -2.06 -8.35
CA LEU A 26 -7.66 -3.40 -8.29
C LEU A 26 -8.77 -3.44 -7.23
N ALA A 27 -8.56 -2.82 -6.06
CA ALA A 27 -9.58 -2.69 -5.02
C ALA A 27 -10.79 -1.84 -5.44
N GLU A 28 -10.63 -0.87 -6.34
CA GLU A 28 -11.75 -0.14 -6.95
C GLU A 28 -12.55 -0.99 -7.93
N ARG A 29 -11.89 -1.91 -8.65
CA ARG A 29 -12.52 -2.77 -9.65
C ARG A 29 -13.23 -3.98 -9.04
N ILE A 30 -12.58 -4.69 -8.13
CA ILE A 30 -13.07 -5.97 -7.57
C ILE A 30 -13.37 -5.91 -6.06
N GLY A 31 -13.07 -4.79 -5.40
CA GLY A 31 -13.21 -4.63 -3.96
C GLY A 31 -11.94 -4.95 -3.18
N VAL A 32 -11.85 -4.40 -1.96
CA VAL A 32 -10.67 -4.53 -1.07
C VAL A 32 -10.39 -5.98 -0.69
N ALA A 33 -11.43 -6.75 -0.34
CA ALA A 33 -11.28 -8.14 0.09
C ALA A 33 -10.76 -9.05 -1.03
N ALA A 34 -11.26 -8.86 -2.26
CA ALA A 34 -10.80 -9.63 -3.41
C ALA A 34 -9.37 -9.23 -3.82
N ALA A 35 -9.06 -7.92 -3.82
CA ALA A 35 -7.71 -7.43 -4.10
C ALA A 35 -6.67 -7.91 -3.07
N ALA A 36 -7.05 -7.96 -1.78
CA ALA A 36 -6.22 -8.49 -0.71
C ALA A 36 -5.91 -9.98 -0.92
N ARG A 37 -6.89 -10.77 -1.37
CA ARG A 37 -6.69 -12.20 -1.68
C ARG A 37 -5.77 -12.41 -2.88
N GLU A 38 -6.02 -11.70 -3.98
CA GLU A 38 -5.22 -11.77 -5.21
C GLU A 38 -3.74 -11.40 -4.97
N LEU A 39 -3.50 -10.33 -4.22
CA LEU A 39 -2.15 -9.84 -3.95
C LEU A 39 -1.52 -10.45 -2.69
N SER A 40 -2.24 -11.36 -2.01
CA SER A 40 -1.85 -11.93 -0.71
C SER A 40 -1.45 -10.86 0.32
N LEU A 41 -2.19 -9.75 0.31
CA LEU A 41 -2.02 -8.61 1.21
C LEU A 41 -3.03 -8.69 2.36
N TYR A 42 -2.68 -8.08 3.48
CA TYR A 42 -3.64 -7.91 4.56
C TYR A 42 -4.59 -6.74 4.24
N GLU A 43 -5.90 -6.91 4.42
CA GLU A 43 -6.89 -5.87 4.11
C GLU A 43 -6.61 -4.55 4.84
N LEU A 44 -6.13 -4.65 6.09
CA LEU A 44 -5.71 -3.49 6.89
C LEU A 44 -4.65 -2.64 6.17
N GLN A 45 -3.75 -3.24 5.38
CA GLN A 45 -2.77 -2.48 4.61
C GLN A 45 -3.43 -1.60 3.54
N ILE A 46 -4.42 -2.14 2.84
CA ILE A 46 -5.15 -1.41 1.80
C ILE A 46 -5.97 -0.28 2.43
N TYR A 47 -6.61 -0.53 3.58
CA TYR A 47 -7.29 0.53 4.34
C TYR A 47 -6.32 1.61 4.80
N THR A 48 -5.14 1.25 5.32
CA THR A 48 -4.15 2.25 5.72
C THR A 48 -3.66 3.10 4.55
N TRP A 49 -3.57 2.55 3.33
CA TRP A 49 -3.20 3.32 2.14
C TRP A 49 -4.31 4.22 1.63
N ARG A 50 -5.59 3.85 1.80
CA ARG A 50 -6.71 4.76 1.52
C ARG A 50 -6.81 5.93 2.50
N GLN A 51 -6.26 5.78 3.70
CA GLN A 51 -6.30 6.80 4.77
C GLN A 51 -5.02 7.67 4.83
N GLN A 52 -4.07 7.44 3.93
CA GLN A 52 -2.75 8.09 3.90
C GLN A 52 -2.67 9.08 2.74
#